data_AF-A0A3N0ZDM0-F1
#
_entry.id   AF-A0A3N0ZDM0-F1
#
_cell.length_a   1.000
_cell.length_b   1.000
_cell.length_c   1.000
_cell.angle_alpha   90.00
_cell.angle_beta   90.00
_cell.angle_gamma   90.00
#
_symmetry.space_group_name_H-M   'P 1'
#
loop_
_entity.id
_entity.type
_entity.pdbx_description
1 polymer ?
#
loop_
_entity_poly.entity_id
_entity_poly.type
_entity_poly.pdbx_seq_one_letter_code
_entity_poly.pdbx_strand_id
1 'polypeptide(L)'
;MKRTIAIVAFLFVPFLLFAQPKIEIVGGDTYDWGTVKRTDDPLHAKIKIKNVGTEVLKITEVKPGCGCTTAPLDKNELNPGEVATLDVTLRITGYQGSVTKSIRIASNDPTNPNKYLYLKANIFVPISITPTSYFAFNEMTVGKESTAKVTITNNTKESITITPEQVVPENMGINIPKKLVLKPGESFEVVAKVVPDKKGYFNCSLKLKTNNPDQTEIIIPGYGNVKESPLFNN
;
A
#
# COMPACT_ATOMS: atom_id res chain seq x y z
N MET A 1 -67.80 -27.08 -38.83
CA MET A 1 -66.89 -26.65 -37.73
C MET A 1 -65.46 -26.88 -38.19
N LYS A 2 -64.74 -25.80 -38.56
CA LYS A 2 -63.38 -25.86 -39.11
C LYS A 2 -62.37 -25.79 -37.96
N ARG A 3 -61.54 -26.83 -37.79
CA ARG A 3 -60.43 -26.83 -36.84
C ARG A 3 -59.16 -26.39 -37.57
N THR A 4 -58.77 -25.14 -37.40
CA THR A 4 -57.51 -24.60 -37.93
C THR A 4 -56.38 -24.98 -36.97
N ILE A 5 -55.46 -25.83 -37.43
CA ILE A 5 -54.23 -26.16 -36.72
C ILE A 5 -53.23 -25.03 -37.00
N ALA A 6 -52.88 -24.25 -35.97
CA ALA A 6 -51.84 -23.24 -36.06
C ALA A 6 -50.47 -23.93 -35.90
N ILE A 7 -49.69 -23.98 -36.98
CA ILE A 7 -48.30 -24.43 -36.96
C ILE A 7 -47.46 -23.25 -36.43
N VAL A 8 -46.93 -23.38 -35.21
CA VAL A 8 -45.94 -22.44 -34.67
C VAL A 8 -44.58 -22.84 -35.24
N ALA A 9 -44.10 -22.10 -36.24
CA ALA A 9 -42.75 -22.26 -36.78
C ALA A 9 -41.73 -21.68 -35.79
N PHE A 10 -40.93 -22.55 -35.15
CA PHE A 10 -39.82 -22.14 -34.30
C PHE A 10 -38.67 -21.67 -35.20
N LEU A 11 -38.52 -20.35 -35.36
CA LEU A 11 -37.40 -19.73 -36.10
C LEU A 11 -36.08 -20.04 -35.38
N PHE A 12 -35.31 -20.99 -35.94
CA PHE A 12 -33.96 -21.31 -35.49
C PHE A 12 -33.04 -20.18 -35.96
N VAL A 13 -32.79 -19.18 -35.11
CA VAL A 13 -31.79 -18.13 -35.38
C VAL A 13 -30.41 -18.78 -35.19
N PRO A 14 -29.60 -18.96 -36.24
CA PRO A 14 -28.26 -19.50 -36.09
C PRO A 14 -27.43 -18.53 -35.24
N PHE A 15 -27.01 -18.98 -34.06
CA PHE A 15 -25.98 -18.30 -33.28
C PHE A 15 -24.67 -18.38 -34.08
N LEU A 16 -24.33 -17.29 -34.78
CA LEU A 16 -23.02 -17.15 -35.40
C LEU A 16 -21.98 -17.06 -34.28
N LEU A 17 -21.25 -18.16 -34.06
CA LEU A 17 -20.05 -18.17 -33.23
C LEU A 17 -18.97 -17.41 -34.00
N PHE A 18 -18.87 -16.10 -33.79
CA PHE A 18 -17.78 -15.31 -34.33
C PHE A 18 -16.47 -15.76 -33.67
N ALA A 19 -15.55 -16.27 -34.49
CA ALA A 19 -14.21 -16.56 -34.04
C ALA A 19 -13.52 -15.25 -33.62
N GLN A 20 -13.06 -15.19 -32.38
CA GLN A 20 -12.43 -13.97 -31.84
C GLN A 20 -11.36 -14.32 -30.80
N PRO A 21 -10.30 -13.51 -30.68
CA PRO A 21 -9.33 -13.66 -29.60
C PRO A 21 -10.00 -13.31 -28.27
N LYS A 22 -9.63 -14.02 -27.21
CA LYS A 22 -10.20 -13.76 -25.88
C LYS A 22 -9.16 -13.95 -24.79
N ILE A 23 -8.86 -12.88 -24.05
CA ILE A 23 -7.89 -12.90 -22.96
C ILE A 23 -8.53 -13.39 -21.67
N GLU A 24 -7.83 -14.30 -20.99
CA GLU A 24 -8.16 -14.75 -19.65
C GLU A 24 -6.94 -14.66 -18.75
N ILE A 25 -7.14 -14.15 -17.52
CA ILE A 25 -6.16 -14.28 -16.44
C ILE A 25 -6.51 -15.53 -15.66
N VAL A 26 -5.64 -16.54 -15.70
CA VAL A 26 -5.89 -17.81 -15.02
C VAL A 26 -5.85 -17.58 -13.51
N GLY A 27 -6.91 -18.02 -12.82
CA GLY A 27 -7.09 -17.76 -11.39
C GLY A 27 -7.82 -16.45 -11.06
N GLY A 28 -8.16 -15.66 -12.08
CA GLY A 28 -8.96 -14.44 -11.95
C GLY A 28 -8.15 -13.15 -11.97
N ASP A 29 -8.87 -12.03 -11.91
CA ASP A 29 -8.31 -10.69 -12.12
C ASP A 29 -7.67 -10.11 -10.85
N THR A 30 -7.46 -10.91 -9.80
CA THR A 30 -6.85 -10.46 -8.54
C THR A 30 -5.85 -11.48 -8.03
N TYR A 31 -4.65 -11.00 -7.74
CA TYR A 31 -3.66 -11.73 -6.98
C TYR A 31 -3.47 -11.06 -5.61
N ASP A 32 -3.70 -11.81 -4.53
CA ASP A 32 -3.63 -11.31 -3.17
C ASP A 32 -2.59 -12.10 -2.37
N TRP A 33 -1.53 -11.43 -1.92
CA TRP A 33 -0.52 -12.04 -1.03
C TRP A 33 -1.03 -12.17 0.42
N GLY A 34 -2.21 -11.61 0.74
CA GLY A 34 -2.74 -11.58 2.09
C GLY A 34 -1.94 -10.64 2.98
N THR A 35 -1.69 -11.05 4.22
CA THR A 35 -0.86 -10.27 5.15
C THR A 35 0.61 -10.61 4.97
N VAL A 36 1.41 -9.58 4.72
CA VAL A 36 2.86 -9.68 4.50
C VAL A 36 3.62 -8.79 5.48
N LYS A 37 4.89 -9.10 5.72
CA LYS A 37 5.81 -8.25 6.49
C LYS A 37 6.50 -7.25 5.57
N ARG A 38 7.01 -6.16 6.15
CA ARG A 38 7.85 -5.20 5.41
C ARG A 38 9.14 -5.85 4.87
N THR A 39 9.63 -6.88 5.54
CA THR A 39 10.81 -7.65 5.15
C THR A 39 10.57 -8.61 3.99
N ASP A 40 9.32 -8.83 3.58
CA ASP A 40 8.97 -9.61 2.39
C ASP A 40 9.16 -8.81 1.08
N ASP A 41 9.62 -7.56 1.16
CA ASP A 41 9.93 -6.75 -0.03
C ASP A 41 11.15 -7.32 -0.81
N PRO A 42 11.05 -7.47 -2.15
CA PRO A 42 9.86 -7.29 -2.98
C PRO A 42 8.94 -8.53 -3.03
N LEU A 43 7.64 -8.29 -3.21
CA LEU A 43 6.66 -9.38 -3.43
C LEU A 43 6.72 -9.86 -4.88
N HIS A 44 6.67 -11.18 -5.08
CA HIS A 44 6.72 -11.80 -6.41
C HIS A 44 5.47 -12.65 -6.68
N ALA A 45 5.04 -12.68 -7.95
CA ALA A 45 3.99 -13.58 -8.43
C ALA A 45 4.21 -13.95 -9.90
N LYS A 46 3.84 -15.18 -10.28
CA LYS A 46 3.80 -15.63 -11.68
C LYS A 46 2.34 -15.80 -12.10
N ILE A 47 1.85 -14.89 -12.94
CA ILE A 47 0.46 -14.88 -13.38
C ILE A 47 0.39 -15.47 -14.78
N LYS A 48 -0.59 -16.35 -15.02
CA LYS A 48 -0.76 -16.98 -16.32
C LYS A 48 -1.85 -16.25 -17.11
N ILE A 49 -1.51 -15.85 -18.33
CA ILE A 49 -2.43 -15.23 -19.28
C ILE A 49 -2.72 -16.24 -20.37
N LYS A 50 -3.98 -16.59 -20.58
CA LYS A 50 -4.39 -17.59 -21.55
C LYS A 50 -5.22 -16.97 -22.65
N ASN A 51 -5.02 -17.42 -23.88
CA ASN A 51 -5.97 -17.20 -24.95
C ASN A 51 -7.05 -18.28 -24.90
N VAL A 52 -8.27 -17.90 -24.50
CA VAL A 52 -9.43 -18.80 -24.46
C VAL A 52 -10.39 -18.55 -25.64
N GLY A 53 -9.95 -17.73 -26.59
CA GLY A 53 -10.64 -17.50 -27.85
C GLY A 53 -10.26 -18.53 -28.90
N THR A 54 -10.70 -18.28 -30.12
CA THR A 54 -10.48 -19.16 -31.28
C THR A 54 -9.54 -18.55 -32.33
N GLU A 55 -9.13 -17.30 -32.13
CA GLU A 55 -8.17 -16.57 -32.98
C GLU A 55 -6.93 -16.17 -32.17
N VAL A 56 -5.84 -15.81 -32.86
CA VAL A 56 -4.59 -15.38 -32.19
C VAL A 56 -4.81 -14.11 -31.36
N LEU A 57 -4.51 -14.21 -30.06
CA LEU A 57 -4.51 -13.08 -29.14
C LEU A 57 -3.14 -12.41 -29.18
N LYS A 58 -3.12 -11.10 -29.46
CA LYS A 58 -1.94 -10.25 -29.46
C LYS A 58 -2.02 -9.28 -28.29
N ILE A 59 -1.11 -9.42 -27.33
CA ILE A 59 -0.93 -8.51 -26.21
C ILE A 59 -0.02 -7.38 -26.69
N THR A 60 -0.56 -6.17 -26.76
CA THR A 60 0.13 -5.01 -27.33
C THR A 60 0.89 -4.21 -26.29
N GLU A 61 0.45 -4.24 -25.03
CA GLU A 61 1.06 -3.49 -23.94
C GLU A 61 0.78 -4.16 -22.59
N VAL A 62 1.78 -4.18 -21.72
CA VAL A 62 1.62 -4.48 -20.29
C VAL A 62 2.14 -3.29 -19.51
N LYS A 63 1.24 -2.60 -18.80
CA LYS A 63 1.55 -1.34 -18.13
C LYS A 63 1.11 -1.36 -16.66
N PRO A 64 2.07 -1.42 -15.72
CA PRO A 64 1.77 -1.19 -14.31
C PRO A 64 1.29 0.24 -14.05
N GLY A 65 0.38 0.41 -13.08
CA GLY A 65 -0.16 1.72 -12.70
C GLY A 65 0.79 2.59 -11.85
N CYS A 66 1.87 2.02 -11.30
CA CYS A 66 2.91 2.74 -10.53
C CYS A 66 4.30 2.27 -10.94
N GLY A 67 5.33 3.10 -10.71
CA GLY A 67 6.74 2.68 -10.83
C GLY A 67 7.18 1.68 -9.75
N CYS A 68 6.32 1.38 -8.77
CA CYS A 68 6.55 0.38 -7.73
C CYS A 68 6.33 -1.07 -8.20
N THR A 69 5.90 -1.28 -9.45
CA THR A 69 5.58 -2.60 -9.98
C THR A 69 6.26 -2.84 -11.32
N THR A 70 6.82 -4.03 -11.51
CA THR A 70 7.30 -4.52 -12.82
C THR A 70 6.55 -5.78 -13.19
N ALA A 71 6.30 -5.99 -14.48
CA ALA A 71 5.56 -7.15 -14.97
C ALA A 71 6.00 -7.57 -16.38
N PRO A 72 7.24 -8.05 -16.57
CA PRO A 72 7.66 -8.65 -17.83
C PRO A 72 6.74 -9.83 -18.23
N LEU A 73 6.45 -9.90 -19.52
CA LEU A 73 5.66 -10.95 -20.14
C LEU A 73 6.59 -11.80 -21.03
N ASP A 74 6.53 -13.12 -20.90
CA ASP A 74 7.42 -14.04 -21.62
C ASP A 74 7.14 -14.14 -23.13
N LYS A 75 5.88 -13.99 -23.54
CA LYS A 75 5.45 -13.90 -24.95
C LYS A 75 4.17 -13.09 -25.10
N ASN A 76 4.04 -12.40 -26.23
CA ASN A 76 2.95 -11.46 -26.48
C ASN A 76 1.97 -11.88 -27.59
N GLU A 77 2.23 -12.96 -28.32
CA GLU A 77 1.27 -13.58 -29.24
C GLU A 77 0.93 -15.00 -28.73
N LEU A 78 -0.37 -15.30 -28.66
CA LEU A 78 -0.90 -16.55 -28.12
C LEU A 78 -1.88 -17.18 -29.11
N ASN A 79 -1.55 -18.37 -29.62
CA ASN A 79 -2.52 -19.18 -30.36
C ASN A 79 -3.68 -19.60 -29.44
N PRO A 80 -4.84 -20.00 -30.00
CA PRO A 80 -5.94 -20.55 -29.19
C PRO A 80 -5.47 -21.63 -28.21
N GLY A 81 -5.79 -21.47 -26.93
CA GLY A 81 -5.41 -22.38 -25.85
C GLY A 81 -4.01 -22.15 -25.27
N GLU A 82 -3.15 -21.34 -25.90
CA GLU A 82 -1.81 -21.07 -25.39
C GLU A 82 -1.81 -20.13 -24.17
N VAL A 83 -0.71 -20.23 -23.40
CA VAL A 83 -0.51 -19.50 -22.15
C VAL A 83 0.81 -18.74 -22.19
N ALA A 84 0.79 -17.47 -21.80
CA ALA A 84 1.94 -16.65 -21.42
C ALA A 84 2.08 -16.57 -19.89
N THR A 85 3.29 -16.27 -19.42
CA THR A 85 3.61 -15.98 -18.02
C THR A 85 3.97 -14.51 -17.88
N LEU A 86 3.26 -13.85 -16.96
CA LEU A 86 3.52 -12.51 -16.49
C LEU A 86 4.24 -12.58 -15.14
N ASP A 87 5.51 -12.17 -15.11
CA ASP A 87 6.37 -12.24 -13.93
C ASP A 87 6.29 -10.92 -13.15
N VAL A 88 5.39 -10.87 -12.17
CA VAL A 88 5.10 -9.67 -11.38
C VAL A 88 6.08 -9.52 -10.23
N THR A 89 6.60 -8.31 -10.06
CA THR A 89 7.32 -7.88 -8.85
C THR A 89 6.70 -6.57 -8.34
N LEU A 90 6.35 -6.53 -7.06
CA LEU A 90 5.78 -5.36 -6.39
C LEU A 90 6.68 -4.94 -5.23
N ARG A 91 7.15 -3.69 -5.27
CA ARG A 91 7.85 -3.03 -4.17
C ARG A 91 6.85 -2.47 -3.18
N ILE A 92 6.95 -2.89 -1.93
CA ILE A 92 6.10 -2.48 -0.80
C ILE A 92 6.80 -1.53 0.18
N THR A 93 8.06 -1.15 -0.11
CA THR A 93 8.81 -0.16 0.68
C THR A 93 8.00 1.14 0.85
N GLY A 94 7.91 1.63 2.08
CA GLY A 94 7.20 2.88 2.41
C GLY A 94 5.68 2.75 2.53
N TYR A 95 5.10 1.58 2.21
CA TYR A 95 3.68 1.33 2.43
C TYR A 95 3.42 0.67 3.80
N GLN A 96 2.17 0.82 4.26
CA GLN A 96 1.66 0.21 5.49
C GLN A 96 0.17 -0.09 5.32
N GLY A 97 -0.31 -1.17 5.96
CA GLY A 97 -1.70 -1.61 5.84
C GLY A 97 -2.06 -2.09 4.43
N SER A 98 -3.34 -1.97 4.07
CA SER A 98 -3.86 -2.44 2.78
C SER A 98 -3.31 -1.65 1.60
N VAL A 99 -2.73 -2.36 0.64
CA VAL A 99 -2.26 -1.84 -0.64
C VAL A 99 -3.00 -2.54 -1.77
N THR A 100 -3.44 -1.76 -2.75
CA THR A 100 -3.99 -2.26 -4.01
C THR A 100 -3.31 -1.55 -5.17
N LYS A 101 -2.78 -2.32 -6.12
CA LYS A 101 -2.18 -1.84 -7.37
C LYS A 101 -2.84 -2.54 -8.55
N SER A 102 -2.59 -2.04 -9.75
CA SER A 102 -3.10 -2.65 -10.98
C SER A 102 -2.04 -2.71 -12.06
N ILE A 103 -2.15 -3.72 -12.91
CA ILE A 103 -1.44 -3.85 -14.17
C ILE A 103 -2.48 -3.90 -15.28
N ARG A 104 -2.41 -2.96 -16.22
CA ARG A 104 -3.24 -2.97 -17.44
C ARG A 104 -2.56 -3.83 -18.50
N ILE A 105 -3.30 -4.75 -19.09
CA ILE A 105 -2.88 -5.62 -20.18
C ILE A 105 -3.75 -5.26 -21.38
N ALA A 106 -3.15 -4.60 -22.38
CA ALA A 106 -3.84 -4.23 -23.61
C ALA A 106 -3.70 -5.35 -24.64
N SER A 107 -4.77 -5.65 -25.38
CA SER A 107 -4.76 -6.70 -26.40
C SER A 107 -5.74 -6.42 -27.53
N ASN A 108 -5.73 -7.27 -28.56
CA ASN A 108 -6.71 -7.29 -29.65
C ASN A 108 -8.02 -8.05 -29.29
N ASP A 109 -8.26 -8.43 -28.02
CA ASP A 109 -9.57 -8.93 -27.59
C ASP A 109 -10.64 -7.83 -27.79
N PRO A 110 -11.65 -8.05 -28.65
CA PRO A 110 -12.64 -7.03 -28.97
C PRO A 110 -13.61 -6.74 -27.81
N THR A 111 -13.77 -7.68 -26.89
CA THR A 111 -14.66 -7.53 -25.72
C THR A 111 -13.91 -6.89 -24.54
N ASN A 112 -12.64 -7.26 -24.34
CA ASN A 112 -11.79 -6.75 -23.26
C ASN A 112 -10.44 -6.26 -23.79
N PRO A 113 -10.41 -5.17 -24.57
CA PRO A 113 -9.17 -4.65 -25.13
C PRO A 113 -8.20 -4.17 -24.04
N ASN A 114 -8.72 -3.91 -22.83
CA ASN A 114 -7.97 -3.52 -21.65
C ASN A 114 -8.36 -4.41 -20.47
N LYS A 115 -7.60 -5.49 -20.25
CA LYS A 115 -7.78 -6.35 -19.09
C LYS A 115 -6.95 -5.83 -17.92
N TYR A 116 -7.47 -5.87 -16.70
CA TYR A 116 -6.76 -5.41 -15.52
C TYR A 116 -6.50 -6.57 -14.56
N LEU A 117 -5.26 -6.70 -14.12
CA LEU A 117 -4.87 -7.51 -12.99
C LEU A 117 -4.71 -6.61 -11.76
N TYR A 118 -5.42 -6.92 -10.68
CA TYR A 118 -5.28 -6.25 -9.40
C TYR A 118 -4.31 -7.03 -8.49
N LEU A 119 -3.42 -6.29 -7.85
CA LEU A 119 -2.41 -6.80 -6.92
C LEU A 119 -2.75 -6.30 -5.53
N LYS A 120 -2.93 -7.20 -4.56
CA LYS A 120 -3.34 -6.86 -3.20
C LYS A 120 -2.38 -7.43 -2.15
N ALA A 121 -2.12 -6.64 -1.12
CA ALA A 121 -1.40 -7.08 0.07
C ALA A 121 -1.81 -6.21 1.26
N ASN A 122 -1.75 -6.76 2.46
CA ASN A 122 -1.86 -6.04 3.72
C ASN A 122 -0.50 -6.07 4.42
N ILE A 123 0.23 -4.94 4.43
CA ILE A 123 1.54 -4.84 5.07
C ILE A 123 1.34 -4.69 6.58
N PHE A 124 1.67 -5.75 7.33
CA PHE A 124 1.63 -5.76 8.78
C PHE A 124 2.76 -4.90 9.36
N VAL A 125 2.39 -3.96 10.23
CA VAL A 125 3.33 -3.09 10.95
C VAL A 125 3.28 -3.45 12.43
N PRO A 126 4.31 -4.12 12.98
CA PRO A 126 4.34 -4.54 14.37
C PRO A 126 4.09 -3.40 15.36
N ILE A 127 4.68 -2.24 15.10
CA ILE A 127 4.56 -1.05 15.94
C ILE A 127 4.16 0.14 15.07
N SER A 128 2.90 0.57 15.18
CA SER A 128 2.37 1.69 14.40
C SER A 128 2.42 3.01 15.16
N ILE A 129 2.56 4.11 14.41
CA ILE A 129 2.58 5.47 14.93
C ILE A 129 1.45 6.25 14.26
N THR A 130 0.54 6.80 15.05
CA THR A 130 -0.68 7.48 14.57
C THR A 130 -0.90 8.83 15.28
N PRO A 131 -1.67 9.77 14.71
CA PRO A 131 -2.27 9.74 13.37
C PRO A 131 -1.24 9.91 12.25
N THR A 132 -0.07 10.49 12.56
CA THR A 132 1.06 10.68 11.66
C THR A 132 2.28 9.94 12.18
N SER A 133 3.18 9.54 11.29
CA SER A 133 4.48 8.95 11.67
C SER A 133 5.53 10.00 12.10
N TYR A 134 5.09 11.22 12.42
CA TYR A 134 5.92 12.35 12.81
C TYR A 134 5.18 13.27 13.79
N PHE A 135 5.92 14.01 14.61
CA PHE A 135 5.39 15.07 15.46
C PHE A 135 5.09 16.32 14.63
N ALA A 136 3.82 16.73 14.56
CA ALA A 136 3.41 17.97 13.90
C ALA A 136 3.28 19.10 14.93
N PHE A 137 4.22 20.05 14.92
CA PHE A 137 4.14 21.26 15.73
C PHE A 137 3.50 22.40 14.93
N ASN A 138 2.18 22.53 15.05
CA ASN A 138 1.38 23.44 14.21
C ASN A 138 1.55 24.93 14.57
N GLU A 139 1.69 25.24 15.86
CA GLU A 139 1.75 26.62 16.36
C GLU A 139 2.93 26.78 17.31
N MET A 140 4.04 27.29 16.77
CA MET A 140 5.25 27.56 17.54
C MET A 140 5.54 29.05 17.61
N THR A 141 5.95 29.50 18.79
CA THR A 141 6.32 30.89 19.06
C THR A 141 7.55 30.90 19.96
N VAL A 142 8.52 31.77 19.65
CA VAL A 142 9.74 31.91 20.46
C VAL A 142 9.38 32.13 21.94
N GLY A 143 9.99 31.35 22.83
CA GLY A 143 9.81 31.44 24.28
C GLY A 143 8.51 30.84 24.83
N LYS A 144 7.63 30.27 23.99
CA LYS A 144 6.39 29.60 24.42
C LYS A 144 6.52 28.09 24.28
N GLU A 145 6.07 27.32 25.29
CA GLU A 145 6.00 25.86 25.17
C GLU A 145 5.04 25.47 24.03
N SER A 146 5.55 24.66 23.11
CA SER A 146 4.78 24.00 22.06
C SER A 146 4.81 22.49 22.29
N THR A 147 3.71 21.83 21.94
CA THR A 147 3.58 20.38 22.11
C THR A 147 3.10 19.72 20.83
N ALA A 148 3.54 18.50 20.61
CA ALA A 148 3.07 17.63 19.55
C ALA A 148 2.88 16.21 20.10
N LYS A 149 1.97 15.45 19.51
CA LYS A 149 1.56 14.14 20.02
C LYS A 149 1.53 13.11 18.92
N VAL A 150 1.94 11.89 19.26
CA VAL A 150 1.71 10.69 18.46
C VAL A 150 1.39 9.53 19.39
N THR A 151 0.68 8.53 18.89
CA THR A 151 0.37 7.30 19.62
C THR A 151 1.16 6.16 19.04
N ILE A 152 1.91 5.46 19.91
CA ILE A 152 2.59 4.21 19.56
C ILE A 152 1.69 3.06 19.98
N THR A 153 1.41 2.13 19.06
CA THR A 153 0.58 0.95 19.31
C THR A 153 1.34 -0.34 19.01
N ASN A 154 1.24 -1.32 19.90
CA ASN A 154 1.71 -2.68 19.67
C ASN A 154 0.63 -3.51 18.94
N ASN A 155 0.84 -3.79 17.66
CA ASN A 155 -0.08 -4.59 16.84
C ASN A 155 0.25 -6.09 16.85
N THR A 156 1.26 -6.52 17.62
CA THR A 156 1.68 -7.91 17.68
C THR A 156 0.91 -8.71 18.72
N LYS A 157 1.13 -10.03 18.72
CA LYS A 157 0.58 -10.95 19.72
C LYS A 157 1.46 -11.10 20.95
N GLU A 158 2.59 -10.41 21.01
CA GLU A 158 3.56 -10.48 22.10
C GLU A 158 3.77 -9.09 22.72
N SER A 159 4.32 -9.05 23.93
CA SER A 159 4.69 -7.77 24.55
C SER A 159 5.94 -7.19 23.90
N ILE A 160 5.90 -5.90 23.59
CA ILE A 160 7.03 -5.16 23.02
C ILE A 160 7.63 -4.26 24.08
N THR A 161 8.96 -4.30 24.19
CA THR A 161 9.75 -3.33 24.96
C THR A 161 10.28 -2.26 24.02
N ILE A 162 10.05 -1.00 24.37
CA ILE A 162 10.53 0.18 23.66
C ILE A 162 11.42 0.99 24.60
N THR A 163 12.57 1.41 24.12
CA THR A 163 13.57 2.18 24.89
C THR A 163 13.97 3.43 24.09
N PRO A 164 13.88 4.64 24.65
CA PRO A 164 14.40 5.83 23.99
C PRO A 164 15.93 5.76 23.88
N GLU A 165 16.46 5.99 22.68
CA GLU A 165 17.89 5.96 22.40
C GLU A 165 18.46 7.37 22.19
N GLN A 166 17.74 8.21 21.47
CA GLN A 166 18.17 9.58 21.17
C GLN A 166 16.97 10.52 21.05
N VAL A 167 17.14 11.73 21.56
CA VAL A 167 16.20 12.84 21.42
C VAL A 167 16.97 14.04 20.87
N VAL A 168 16.54 14.55 19.73
CA VAL A 168 17.13 15.73 19.09
C VAL A 168 16.03 16.75 18.85
N PRO A 169 16.17 18.03 19.25
CA PRO A 169 17.27 18.56 20.05
C PRO A 169 17.21 18.05 21.51
N GLU A 170 18.33 18.14 22.24
CA GLU A 170 18.44 17.62 23.62
C GLU A 170 17.51 18.30 24.62
N ASN A 171 17.10 19.55 24.35
CA ASN A 171 16.14 20.31 25.16
C ASN A 171 14.67 19.94 24.88
N MET A 172 14.40 18.98 23.99
CA MET A 172 13.05 18.48 23.76
C MET A 172 12.65 17.50 24.88
N GLY A 173 11.58 17.82 25.60
CA GLY A 173 10.97 16.94 26.59
C GLY A 173 10.11 15.86 25.92
N ILE A 174 10.23 14.61 26.37
CA ILE A 174 9.39 13.48 25.93
C ILE A 174 8.89 12.75 27.17
N ASN A 175 7.62 12.35 27.20
CA ASN A 175 7.01 11.63 28.33
C ASN A 175 7.27 10.11 28.34
N ILE A 176 8.12 9.59 27.44
CA ILE A 176 8.39 8.16 27.34
C ILE A 176 9.31 7.73 28.50
N PRO A 177 8.97 6.66 29.24
CA PRO A 177 9.84 6.16 30.30
C PRO A 177 11.13 5.56 29.72
N LYS A 178 12.16 5.38 30.55
CA LYS A 178 13.42 4.71 30.17
C LYS A 178 13.20 3.32 29.57
N LYS A 179 12.12 2.66 29.96
CA LYS A 179 11.69 1.37 29.42
C LYS A 179 10.16 1.36 29.40
N LEU A 180 9.59 1.37 28.21
CA LEU A 180 8.15 1.22 27.97
C LEU A 180 7.88 -0.23 27.58
N VAL A 181 6.90 -0.88 28.21
CA VAL A 181 6.44 -2.22 27.81
C VAL A 181 4.98 -2.11 27.40
N LEU A 182 4.67 -2.49 26.16
CA LEU A 182 3.32 -2.50 25.61
C LEU A 182 2.88 -3.96 25.42
N LYS A 183 1.78 -4.35 26.05
CA LYS A 183 1.11 -5.64 25.80
C LYS A 183 0.48 -5.66 24.40
N PRO A 184 0.06 -6.83 23.89
CA PRO A 184 -0.68 -6.93 22.63
C PRO A 184 -1.87 -5.97 22.59
N GLY A 185 -1.95 -5.13 21.55
CA GLY A 185 -2.99 -4.13 21.36
C GLY A 185 -2.86 -2.87 22.23
N GLU A 186 -1.90 -2.81 23.15
CA GLU A 186 -1.71 -1.65 24.03
C GLU A 186 -1.10 -0.48 23.25
N SER A 187 -1.50 0.73 23.66
CA SER A 187 -1.04 1.98 23.07
C SER A 187 -0.50 2.93 24.13
N PHE A 188 0.43 3.80 23.72
CA PHE A 188 0.99 4.86 24.56
C PHE A 188 1.04 6.18 23.78
N GLU A 189 0.45 7.24 24.35
CA GLU A 189 0.53 8.59 23.78
C GLU A 189 1.88 9.22 24.14
N VAL A 190 2.72 9.39 23.14
CA VAL A 190 3.98 10.12 23.27
C VAL A 190 3.70 11.60 23.05
N VAL A 191 4.06 12.41 24.04
CA VAL A 191 3.97 13.87 24.02
C VAL A 191 5.38 14.45 23.94
N ALA A 192 5.67 15.13 22.84
CA ALA A 192 6.88 15.93 22.67
C ALA A 192 6.60 17.38 23.07
N LYS A 193 7.49 17.97 23.84
CA LYS A 193 7.43 19.35 24.31
C LYS A 193 8.72 20.07 24.00
N VAL A 194 8.63 21.31 23.52
CA VAL A 194 9.80 22.15 23.27
C VAL A 194 9.45 23.61 23.48
N VAL A 195 10.40 24.39 24.00
CA VAL A 195 10.35 25.86 24.01
C VAL A 195 11.37 26.34 22.99
N PRO A 196 10.95 26.80 21.81
CA PRO A 196 11.88 27.25 20.78
C PRO A 196 12.49 28.60 21.17
N ASP A 197 13.78 28.79 20.88
CA ASP A 197 14.56 29.99 21.19
C ASP A 197 14.72 30.93 19.99
N LYS A 198 14.48 30.42 18.77
CA LYS A 198 14.67 31.14 17.51
C LYS A 198 13.48 30.96 16.58
N LYS A 199 13.20 32.01 15.79
CA LYS A 199 12.23 31.95 14.70
C LYS A 199 12.77 31.11 13.53
N GLY A 200 11.87 30.56 12.73
CA GLY A 200 12.20 29.79 11.52
C GLY A 200 11.72 28.35 11.58
N TYR A 201 12.30 27.51 10.72
CA TYR A 201 11.93 26.10 10.63
C TYR A 201 12.50 25.34 11.84
N PHE A 202 11.62 24.58 12.50
CA PHE A 202 12.00 23.68 13.58
C PHE A 202 11.95 22.24 13.08
N ASN A 203 12.98 21.47 13.43
CA ASN A 203 13.02 20.02 13.23
C ASN A 203 13.45 19.32 14.53
N CYS A 204 12.93 18.11 14.72
CA CYS A 204 13.31 17.24 15.82
C CYS A 204 13.26 15.77 15.39
N SER A 205 13.82 14.90 16.22
CA SER A 205 13.69 13.46 16.07
C SER A 205 13.72 12.76 17.43
N LEU A 206 12.91 11.70 17.54
CA LEU A 206 12.95 10.74 18.63
C LEU A 206 13.32 9.38 18.05
N LYS A 207 14.50 8.88 18.41
CA LYS A 207 14.98 7.54 18.06
C LYS A 207 14.65 6.57 19.20
N LEU A 208 13.98 5.49 18.87
CA LEU A 208 13.57 4.43 19.80
C LEU A 208 14.12 3.08 19.32
N LYS A 209 14.58 2.27 20.27
CA LYS A 209 14.93 0.87 20.05
C LYS A 209 13.80 -0.04 20.54
N THR A 210 13.58 -1.14 19.85
CA THR A 210 12.56 -2.14 20.21
C THR A 210 13.15 -3.55 20.27
N ASN A 211 12.46 -4.46 20.97
CA ASN A 211 12.80 -5.88 20.98
C ASN A 211 12.12 -6.67 19.84
N ASN A 212 11.37 -6.03 18.95
CA ASN A 212 10.70 -6.71 17.84
C ASN A 212 11.69 -6.92 16.69
N PRO A 213 11.92 -8.16 16.21
CA PRO A 213 12.92 -8.45 15.18
C PRO A 213 12.57 -7.86 13.80
N ASP A 214 11.28 -7.65 13.50
CA ASP A 214 10.83 -7.07 12.23
C ASP A 214 10.86 -5.52 12.26
N GLN A 215 11.07 -4.90 13.43
CA GLN A 215 11.09 -3.44 13.61
C GLN A 215 11.97 -3.04 14.81
N THR A 216 13.28 -3.30 14.72
CA THR A 216 14.23 -3.09 15.82
C THR A 216 14.46 -1.62 16.18
N GLU A 217 14.19 -0.71 15.25
CA GLU A 217 14.38 0.73 15.40
C GLU A 217 13.16 1.50 14.88
N ILE A 218 12.82 2.58 15.56
CA ILE A 218 11.77 3.52 15.17
C ILE A 218 12.33 4.93 15.28
N ILE A 219 12.20 5.70 14.21
CA ILE A 219 12.51 7.14 14.21
C ILE A 219 11.21 7.89 14.02
N ILE A 220 10.87 8.75 14.97
CA ILE A 220 9.74 9.68 14.89
C ILE A 220 10.32 11.07 14.65
N PRO A 221 10.40 11.53 13.40
CA PRO A 221 10.81 12.91 13.14
C PRO A 221 9.70 13.87 13.61
N GLY A 222 10.02 15.15 13.68
CA GLY A 222 9.04 16.18 13.95
C GLY A 222 9.43 17.51 13.34
N TYR A 223 8.42 18.30 13.01
CA TYR A 223 8.62 19.55 12.27
C TYR A 223 7.60 20.60 12.69
N GLY A 224 7.97 21.87 12.55
CA GLY A 224 7.11 23.01 12.77
C GLY A 224 7.71 24.31 12.25
N ASN A 225 6.93 25.39 12.29
CA ASN A 225 7.40 26.73 11.98
C ASN A 225 7.25 27.63 13.19
N VAL A 226 8.36 28.21 13.65
CA VAL A 226 8.42 29.10 14.81
C VAL A 226 8.26 30.55 14.36
N LYS A 227 7.20 31.19 14.86
CA LYS A 227 6.94 32.62 14.68
C LYS A 227 7.63 33.44 15.78
N GLU A 228 7.87 34.72 15.50
CA GLU A 228 8.30 35.67 16.52
C GLU A 228 7.28 35.77 17.65
N SER A 229 7.77 36.07 18.85
CA SER A 229 6.92 36.37 19.98
C SER A 229 6.50 37.83 19.95
N PRO A 230 5.19 38.14 20.05
CA PRO A 230 4.73 39.53 20.14
C PRO A 230 5.20 40.25 21.42
N LEU A 231 5.75 39.53 22.40
CA LEU A 231 6.21 40.09 23.68
C LEU A 231 7.69 40.55 23.66
N PHE A 232 8.47 40.17 22.65
CA PHE A 232 9.90 40.52 22.54
C PHE A 232 10.21 41.48 21.37
N ASN A 233 9.17 42.10 20.78
CA ASN A 233 9.30 43.07 19.69
C ASN A 233 9.33 44.53 20.18
N ASN A 234 10.23 44.82 21.13
CA ASN A 234 10.61 46.19 21.53
C ASN A 234 12.12 46.31 21.60
#